data_AF-A0A2P5KQ47-F1
#
_entry.id   AF-A0A2P5KQ47-F1
#
_cell.length_a   1.000
_cell.length_b   1.000
_cell.length_c   1.000
_cell.angle_alpha   90.00
_cell.angle_beta   90.00
_cell.angle_gamma   90.00
#
_symmetry.space_group_name_H-M   'P 1'
#
loop_
_entity.id
_entity.type
_entity.pdbx_description
1 polymer ?
#
loop_
_entity_poly.entity_id
_entity_poly.type
_entity_poly.pdbx_seq_one_letter_code
_entity_poly.pdbx_strand_id
1 'polypeptide(L)'
;MAAAPDPKAQLTEESNKLANTLDADLIVLNYELLPPIDLLFIEMSAKRPPRRNVYLFLTTEGGSADSAYRMMRYLQARYTAVHVVVCGWCKSAGTLMCIGAHNLYMGPAGELGPLDVQIVKADEMDEQKSGLVAEAAFEKLQQESFKFFMQFAQDIGGSGYRVTLKTAFDIATRMTVGVIEPIFDKLDPVTIGEDFRSNRLAQAYAERLGVHSKNLVRTRQFDALENLLSGYPSHGFVIDAKEANTLFRNVHPVRPEMDKLLALLGTDVLLPRSRRQGQGPRMEFMNDDPITAAQSSATTAAGSTGADTLRSASRSRKGSGKRPANTAERSGEKPALVANGAKEGKPGTRRT
;
A
#
# COMPACT_ATOMS: atom_id res chain seq x y z
N MET A 1 -40.26 9.03 -14.67
CA MET A 1 -38.80 8.84 -14.75
C MET A 1 -38.38 8.04 -13.53
N ALA A 2 -37.91 6.79 -13.71
CA ALA A 2 -37.33 6.05 -12.59
C ALA A 2 -36.10 6.82 -12.10
N ALA A 3 -35.99 7.06 -10.79
CA ALA A 3 -34.82 7.69 -10.21
C ALA A 3 -33.58 6.88 -10.60
N ALA A 4 -32.52 7.56 -11.06
CA ALA A 4 -31.24 6.91 -11.29
C ALA A 4 -30.84 6.17 -9.99
N PRO A 5 -30.40 4.90 -10.05
CA PRO A 5 -30.08 4.17 -8.83
C PRO A 5 -28.95 4.88 -8.07
N ASP A 6 -28.99 4.80 -6.74
CA ASP A 6 -27.95 5.36 -5.87
C ASP A 6 -26.57 4.82 -6.29
N PRO A 7 -25.60 5.69 -6.68
CA PRO A 7 -24.26 5.27 -7.09
C PRO A 7 -23.58 4.36 -6.07
N LYS A 8 -23.85 4.56 -4.77
CA LYS A 8 -23.27 3.73 -3.72
C LYS A 8 -23.86 2.32 -3.71
N ALA A 9 -25.18 2.19 -3.93
CA ALA A 9 -25.83 0.89 -4.03
C ALA A 9 -25.35 0.11 -5.26
N GLN A 10 -25.16 0.80 -6.40
CA GLN A 10 -24.59 0.20 -7.60
C GLN A 10 -23.16 -0.30 -7.37
N LEU A 11 -22.34 0.50 -6.67
CA LEU A 11 -20.96 0.11 -6.34
C LEU A 11 -20.94 -1.18 -5.51
N THR A 12 -21.77 -1.27 -4.47
CA THR A 12 -21.85 -2.47 -3.63
C THR A 12 -22.36 -3.68 -4.40
N GLU A 13 -23.38 -3.52 -5.26
CA GLU A 13 -23.92 -4.61 -6.07
C GLU A 13 -22.87 -5.18 -7.03
N GLU A 14 -22.19 -4.32 -7.81
CA GLU A 14 -21.15 -4.76 -8.74
C GLU A 14 -19.93 -5.34 -8.00
N SER A 15 -19.57 -4.78 -6.85
CA SER A 15 -18.51 -5.31 -5.99
C SER A 15 -18.83 -6.71 -5.47
N ASN A 16 -20.08 -6.95 -5.05
CA ASN A 16 -20.52 -8.27 -4.59
C ASN A 16 -20.50 -9.31 -5.71
N LYS A 17 -20.94 -8.94 -6.93
CA LYS A 17 -20.85 -9.82 -8.10
C LYS A 17 -19.41 -10.23 -8.36
N LEU A 18 -18.50 -9.25 -8.46
CA LEU A 18 -17.09 -9.49 -8.73
C LEU A 18 -16.41 -10.30 -7.61
N ALA A 19 -16.69 -9.97 -6.36
CA ALA A 19 -16.17 -10.69 -5.20
C ALA A 19 -16.55 -12.17 -5.23
N ASN A 20 -17.79 -12.50 -5.63
CA ASN A 20 -18.26 -13.88 -5.74
C ASN A 20 -17.60 -14.62 -6.91
N THR A 21 -17.46 -13.98 -8.07
CA THR A 21 -16.78 -14.56 -9.22
C THR A 21 -15.31 -14.89 -8.93
N LEU A 22 -14.63 -14.04 -8.15
CA LEU A 22 -13.20 -14.17 -7.86
C LEU A 22 -12.89 -14.90 -6.54
N ASP A 23 -13.91 -15.25 -5.76
CA ASP A 23 -13.78 -15.71 -4.37
C ASP A 23 -12.80 -14.83 -3.57
N ALA A 24 -13.05 -13.52 -3.61
CA ALA A 24 -12.12 -12.54 -3.10
C ALA A 24 -12.78 -11.37 -2.37
N ASP A 25 -12.12 -10.85 -1.34
CA ASP A 25 -12.45 -9.56 -0.78
C ASP A 25 -11.90 -8.44 -1.66
N LEU A 26 -12.65 -7.35 -1.78
CA LEU A 26 -12.28 -6.18 -2.58
C LEU A 26 -12.12 -5.00 -1.63
N ILE A 27 -10.89 -4.50 -1.51
CA ILE A 27 -10.55 -3.37 -0.65
C ILE A 27 -10.09 -2.22 -1.53
N VAL A 28 -10.62 -1.03 -1.29
CA VAL A 28 -10.06 0.21 -1.85
C VAL A 28 -9.20 0.87 -0.78
N LEU A 29 -7.98 1.28 -1.17
CA LEU A 29 -7.10 2.11 -0.36
C LEU A 29 -6.61 3.26 -1.24
N ASN A 30 -7.20 4.43 -1.02
CA ASN A 30 -6.74 5.68 -1.59
C ASN A 30 -6.39 6.68 -0.49
N TYR A 31 -5.09 6.73 -0.16
CA TYR A 31 -4.50 7.72 0.74
C TYR A 31 -2.97 7.65 0.81
N GLU A 32 -2.34 8.61 1.49
CA GLU A 32 -0.96 8.53 1.96
C GLU A 32 -0.78 7.38 2.98
N LEU A 33 0.32 6.62 2.87
CA LEU A 33 0.63 5.47 3.72
C LEU A 33 1.40 5.90 4.98
N LEU A 34 0.83 6.80 5.77
CA LEU A 34 1.44 7.32 7.00
C LEU A 34 0.69 6.82 8.25
N PRO A 35 1.38 6.59 9.38
CA PRO A 35 0.72 6.23 10.62
C PRO A 35 -0.37 7.27 11.00
N PRO A 36 -1.53 6.84 11.51
CA PRO A 36 -1.88 5.47 11.93
C PRO A 36 -2.68 4.66 10.88
N ILE A 37 -2.58 4.97 9.58
CA ILE A 37 -3.46 4.34 8.56
C ILE A 37 -3.31 2.81 8.52
N ASP A 38 -2.11 2.31 8.80
CA ASP A 38 -1.81 0.89 8.88
C ASP A 38 -2.60 0.18 9.98
N LEU A 39 -2.69 0.78 11.17
CA LEU A 39 -3.46 0.23 12.27
C LEU A 39 -4.96 0.21 11.92
N LEU A 40 -5.47 1.31 11.37
CA LEU A 40 -6.87 1.42 10.96
C LEU A 40 -7.22 0.39 9.86
N PHE A 41 -6.32 0.17 8.91
CA PHE A 41 -6.46 -0.84 7.86
C PHE A 41 -6.56 -2.26 8.43
N ILE A 42 -5.65 -2.58 9.36
CA ILE A 42 -5.59 -3.89 10.01
C ILE A 42 -6.84 -4.12 10.87
N GLU A 43 -7.26 -3.12 11.66
CA GLU A 43 -8.47 -3.22 12.49
C GLU A 43 -9.73 -3.38 11.65
N MET A 44 -9.86 -2.63 10.55
CA MET A 44 -10.96 -2.78 9.61
C MET A 44 -11.01 -4.22 9.04
N SER A 45 -9.86 -4.73 8.62
CA SER A 45 -9.76 -6.06 8.00
C SER A 45 -9.96 -7.20 8.98
N ALA A 46 -9.62 -7.01 10.25
CA ALA A 46 -9.77 -8.02 11.30
C ALA A 46 -11.22 -8.25 11.73
N LYS A 47 -12.13 -7.28 11.51
CA LYS A 47 -13.53 -7.32 11.97
C LYS A 47 -14.43 -8.31 11.24
N ARG A 48 -14.01 -8.87 10.10
CA ARG A 48 -14.82 -9.78 9.27
C ARG A 48 -14.02 -11.01 8.84
N PRO A 49 -14.63 -12.19 8.69
CA PRO A 49 -13.92 -13.36 8.17
C PRO A 49 -13.43 -13.11 6.73
N PRO A 50 -12.20 -13.56 6.38
CA PRO A 50 -11.66 -13.35 5.04
C PRO A 50 -12.29 -14.31 4.02
N ARG A 51 -12.40 -13.85 2.78
CA ARG A 51 -12.52 -14.76 1.61
C ARG A 51 -11.16 -15.40 1.30
N ARG A 52 -11.10 -16.27 0.29
CA ARG A 52 -9.85 -16.95 -0.08
C ARG A 52 -8.76 -15.99 -0.54
N ASN A 53 -9.13 -15.02 -1.38
CA ASN A 53 -8.22 -14.06 -1.99
C ASN A 53 -8.58 -12.61 -1.62
N VAL A 54 -7.71 -11.67 -1.93
CA VAL A 54 -7.99 -10.23 -1.81
C VAL A 54 -7.49 -9.45 -3.02
N TYR A 55 -8.30 -8.50 -3.49
CA TYR A 55 -7.93 -7.48 -4.46
C TYR A 55 -7.87 -6.12 -3.76
N LEU A 56 -6.67 -5.56 -3.69
CA LEU A 56 -6.42 -4.23 -3.16
C LEU A 56 -6.33 -3.24 -4.32
N PHE A 57 -7.34 -2.39 -4.47
CA PHE A 57 -7.33 -1.25 -5.38
C PHE A 57 -6.53 -0.13 -4.72
N LEU A 58 -5.30 0.07 -5.17
CA LEU A 58 -4.32 0.91 -4.50
C LEU A 58 -4.06 2.18 -5.31
N THR A 59 -4.25 3.33 -4.65
CA THR A 59 -3.90 4.64 -5.19
C THR A 59 -3.22 5.44 -4.09
N THR A 60 -1.97 5.81 -4.29
CA THR A 60 -1.18 6.43 -3.21
C THR A 60 0.05 7.16 -3.75
N GLU A 61 0.40 8.27 -3.09
CA GLU A 61 1.70 8.95 -3.25
C GLU A 61 2.83 8.24 -2.49
N GLY A 62 2.51 7.16 -1.75
CA GLY A 62 3.44 6.48 -0.86
C GLY A 62 3.36 7.02 0.57
N GLY A 63 4.48 6.98 1.29
CA GLY A 63 4.54 7.30 2.71
C GLY A 63 5.56 6.44 3.44
N SER A 64 5.19 5.94 4.62
CA SER A 64 6.05 5.13 5.47
C SER A 64 6.18 3.69 4.97
N ALA A 65 7.43 3.24 4.79
CA ALA A 65 7.75 1.85 4.47
C ALA A 65 7.23 0.88 5.57
N ASP A 66 7.27 1.28 6.84
CA ASP A 66 6.75 0.49 7.96
C ASP A 66 5.24 0.25 7.83
N SER A 67 4.49 1.29 7.48
CA SER A 67 3.04 1.22 7.32
C SER A 67 2.66 0.30 6.17
N ALA A 68 3.30 0.48 5.01
CA ALA A 68 3.12 -0.39 3.85
C ALA A 68 3.49 -1.84 4.16
N TYR A 69 4.63 -2.07 4.83
CA TYR A 69 5.07 -3.41 5.22
C TYR A 69 4.07 -4.09 6.16
N ARG A 70 3.60 -3.38 7.20
CA ARG A 70 2.64 -3.92 8.19
C ARG A 70 1.32 -4.31 7.53
N MET A 71 0.75 -3.44 6.70
CA MET A 71 -0.48 -3.74 5.96
C MET A 71 -0.30 -4.91 5.01
N MET A 72 0.77 -4.90 4.20
CA MET A 72 0.99 -5.93 3.19
C MET A 72 1.31 -7.29 3.83
N ARG A 73 2.11 -7.30 4.90
CA ARG A 73 2.40 -8.51 5.69
C ARG A 73 1.13 -9.10 6.30
N TYR A 74 0.25 -8.25 6.82
CA TYR A 74 -1.04 -8.68 7.36
C TYR A 74 -1.90 -9.36 6.27
N LEU A 75 -1.97 -8.77 5.06
CA LEU A 75 -2.69 -9.38 3.94
C LEU A 75 -2.09 -10.73 3.53
N GLN A 76 -0.75 -10.84 3.43
CA GLN A 76 -0.07 -12.09 3.11
C GLN A 76 -0.31 -13.20 4.15
N ALA A 77 -0.51 -12.84 5.42
CA ALA A 77 -0.82 -13.80 6.47
C ALA A 77 -2.30 -14.22 6.49
N ARG A 78 -3.19 -13.36 6.00
CA ARG A 78 -4.64 -13.53 6.07
C ARG A 78 -5.24 -14.23 4.84
N TYR A 79 -4.69 -13.99 3.66
CA TYR A 79 -5.24 -14.44 2.39
C TYR A 79 -4.33 -15.45 1.70
N THR A 80 -4.92 -16.33 0.89
CA THR A 80 -4.16 -17.29 0.08
C THR A 80 -3.40 -16.59 -1.05
N ALA A 81 -4.06 -15.63 -1.70
CA ALA A 81 -3.44 -14.79 -2.72
C ALA A 81 -3.83 -13.33 -2.51
N VAL A 82 -2.84 -12.46 -2.66
CA VAL A 82 -3.00 -10.99 -2.64
C VAL A 82 -2.76 -10.46 -4.02
N HIS A 83 -3.76 -9.76 -4.55
CA HIS A 83 -3.73 -9.09 -5.85
C HIS A 83 -3.76 -7.58 -5.60
N VAL A 84 -2.92 -6.82 -6.30
CA VAL A 84 -2.97 -5.35 -6.25
C VAL A 84 -3.41 -4.83 -7.61
N VAL A 85 -4.39 -3.94 -7.61
CA VAL A 85 -4.93 -3.28 -8.80
C VAL A 85 -4.49 -1.82 -8.78
N VAL A 86 -3.74 -1.41 -9.79
CA VAL A 86 -3.19 -0.05 -9.95
C VAL A 86 -3.76 0.56 -11.22
N CYS A 87 -4.70 1.48 -11.09
CA CYS A 87 -5.32 2.16 -12.23
C CYS A 87 -4.79 3.59 -12.44
N GLY A 88 -4.08 4.14 -11.47
CA GLY A 88 -3.44 5.44 -11.53
C GLY A 88 -2.17 5.47 -10.70
N TRP A 89 -1.99 6.50 -9.87
CA TRP A 89 -0.73 6.73 -9.16
C TRP A 89 -0.53 5.76 -8.00
N CYS A 90 0.61 5.08 -7.99
CA CYS A 90 1.06 4.23 -6.88
C CYS A 90 2.58 4.38 -6.71
N LYS A 91 3.01 5.24 -5.78
CA LYS A 91 4.43 5.62 -5.64
C LYS A 91 5.07 5.08 -4.37
N SER A 92 6.41 4.94 -4.39
CA SER A 92 7.26 4.65 -3.23
C SER A 92 6.75 3.48 -2.37
N ALA A 93 6.24 3.74 -1.16
CA ALA A 93 5.68 2.73 -0.27
C ALA A 93 4.50 1.93 -0.88
N GLY A 94 3.79 2.48 -1.87
CA GLY A 94 2.82 1.72 -2.68
C GLY A 94 3.48 0.63 -3.52
N THR A 95 4.63 0.93 -4.15
CA THR A 95 5.45 -0.05 -4.87
C THR A 95 5.92 -1.17 -3.94
N LEU A 96 6.22 -0.86 -2.67
CA LEU A 96 6.53 -1.89 -1.65
C LEU A 96 5.37 -2.87 -1.45
N MET A 97 4.12 -2.38 -1.42
CA MET A 97 2.95 -3.24 -1.35
C MET A 97 2.80 -4.08 -2.62
N CYS A 98 3.05 -3.51 -3.80
CA CYS A 98 3.07 -4.24 -5.07
C CYS A 98 4.10 -5.38 -5.08
N ILE A 99 5.29 -5.19 -4.49
CA ILE A 99 6.29 -6.25 -4.29
C ILE A 99 5.73 -7.42 -3.47
N GLY A 100 4.91 -7.13 -2.46
CA GLY A 100 4.23 -8.16 -1.67
C GLY A 100 3.07 -8.85 -2.39
N ALA A 101 2.62 -8.34 -3.53
CA ALA A 101 1.48 -8.89 -4.26
C ALA A 101 1.87 -10.09 -5.13
N HIS A 102 1.02 -11.11 -5.14
CA HIS A 102 1.18 -12.30 -5.98
C HIS A 102 0.91 -11.99 -7.44
N ASN A 103 0.00 -11.04 -7.71
CA ASN A 103 -0.31 -10.57 -9.06
C ASN A 103 -0.58 -9.07 -9.03
N LEU A 104 -0.13 -8.38 -10.07
CA LEU A 104 -0.42 -6.98 -10.33
C LEU A 104 -1.40 -6.87 -11.51
N TYR A 105 -2.45 -6.07 -11.33
CA TYR A 105 -3.38 -5.70 -12.39
C TYR A 105 -3.22 -4.21 -12.66
N MET A 106 -2.71 -3.85 -13.83
CA MET A 106 -2.45 -2.44 -14.17
C MET A 106 -3.44 -1.95 -15.22
N GLY A 107 -4.08 -0.81 -14.91
CA GLY A 107 -4.93 -0.09 -15.85
C GLY A 107 -4.10 0.72 -16.84
N PRO A 108 -4.73 1.30 -17.89
CA PRO A 108 -4.02 2.07 -18.92
C PRO A 108 -3.30 3.32 -18.38
N ALA A 109 -3.80 3.92 -17.30
CA ALA A 109 -3.17 5.05 -16.62
C ALA A 109 -2.43 4.62 -15.33
N GLY A 110 -2.33 3.30 -15.08
CA GLY A 110 -1.67 2.77 -13.91
C GLY A 110 -0.16 2.97 -13.98
N GLU A 111 0.41 3.47 -12.89
CA GLU A 111 1.84 3.71 -12.79
C GLU A 111 2.37 3.35 -11.41
N LEU A 112 3.55 2.74 -11.40
CA LEU A 112 4.36 2.60 -10.20
C LEU A 112 5.41 3.71 -10.14
N GLY A 113 6.01 3.90 -8.97
CA GLY A 113 7.24 4.68 -8.79
C GLY A 113 8.38 3.83 -8.25
N PRO A 114 9.63 4.30 -8.31
CA PRO A 114 10.76 3.66 -7.65
C PRO A 114 10.52 3.46 -6.15
N LEU A 115 11.17 2.45 -5.58
CA LEU A 115 11.14 2.13 -4.15
C LEU A 115 12.21 2.95 -3.41
N ASP A 116 12.09 4.28 -3.42
CA ASP A 116 12.99 5.17 -2.65
C ASP A 116 12.25 5.68 -1.40
N VAL A 117 12.88 5.57 -0.23
CA VAL A 117 12.28 6.00 1.04
C VAL A 117 12.73 7.43 1.32
N GLN A 118 11.84 8.38 1.06
CA GLN A 118 12.08 9.78 1.36
C GLN A 118 12.12 10.03 2.87
N ILE A 119 13.09 10.82 3.31
CA ILE A 119 13.04 11.48 4.61
C ILE A 119 12.25 12.77 4.44
N VAL A 120 11.10 12.85 5.10
CA VAL A 120 10.42 14.12 5.30
C VAL A 120 11.16 14.83 6.44
N LYS A 121 12.09 15.72 6.11
CA LYS A 121 12.65 16.63 7.13
C LYS A 121 11.52 17.54 7.61
N ALA A 122 11.26 17.50 8.91
CA ALA A 122 10.14 18.22 9.54
C ALA A 122 10.37 19.74 9.67
N ASP A 123 11.59 20.24 9.40
CA ASP A 123 11.98 21.63 9.71
C ASP A 123 12.46 22.47 8.51
N GLU A 124 12.42 21.95 7.28
CA GLU A 124 12.67 22.77 6.09
C GLU A 124 11.39 22.84 5.26
N MET A 125 10.79 24.03 5.21
CA MET A 125 9.68 24.31 4.31
C MET A 125 10.12 24.00 2.87
N ASP A 126 9.48 22.98 2.30
CA ASP A 126 9.27 22.77 0.86
C ASP A 126 10.32 22.01 0.02
N GLU A 127 11.26 21.24 0.60
CA GLU A 127 12.15 20.40 -0.22
C GLU A 127 12.17 18.92 0.24
N GLN A 128 11.34 18.10 -0.40
CA GLN A 128 11.48 16.64 -0.40
C GLN A 128 12.74 16.25 -1.18
N LYS A 129 13.91 16.26 -0.52
CA LYS A 129 15.15 15.77 -1.13
C LYS A 129 15.20 14.25 -1.04
N SER A 130 15.38 13.60 -2.20
CA SER A 130 15.56 12.14 -2.32
C SER A 130 16.94 11.73 -1.80
N GLY A 131 17.00 10.66 -1.02
CA GLY A 131 18.23 10.19 -0.38
C GLY A 131 19.24 9.55 -1.33
N LEU A 132 18.78 9.03 -2.47
CA LEU A 132 19.64 8.57 -3.57
C LEU A 132 20.51 9.70 -4.13
N VAL A 133 20.07 10.95 -4.02
CA VAL A 133 20.79 12.10 -4.55
C VAL A 133 22.07 12.34 -3.75
N ALA A 134 22.07 12.09 -2.44
CA ALA A 134 23.24 12.35 -1.59
C ALA A 134 24.32 11.28 -1.76
N GLU A 135 23.94 10.00 -1.84
CA GLU A 135 24.87 8.88 -2.10
C GLU A 135 25.46 8.98 -3.51
N ALA A 136 24.61 9.13 -4.54
CA ALA A 136 25.07 9.28 -5.91
C ALA A 136 25.95 10.54 -6.07
N ALA A 137 25.62 11.64 -5.39
CA ALA A 137 26.46 12.83 -5.36
C ALA A 137 27.80 12.55 -4.67
N PHE A 138 27.82 11.83 -3.56
CA PHE A 138 29.05 11.52 -2.83
C PHE A 138 29.98 10.60 -3.63
N GLU A 139 29.45 9.51 -4.21
CA GLU A 139 30.22 8.63 -5.09
C GLU A 139 30.75 9.39 -6.32
N LYS A 140 29.90 10.23 -6.93
CA LYS A 140 30.30 11.04 -8.08
C LYS A 140 31.39 12.05 -7.69
N LEU A 141 31.27 12.72 -6.55
CA LEU A 141 32.27 13.63 -6.03
C LEU A 141 33.58 12.91 -5.74
N GLN A 142 33.56 11.70 -5.18
CA GLN A 142 34.78 10.90 -4.96
C GLN A 142 35.48 10.56 -6.28
N GLN A 143 34.72 10.11 -7.30
CA GLN A 143 35.25 9.80 -8.62
C GLN A 143 35.84 11.05 -9.31
N GLU A 144 35.13 12.17 -9.27
CA GLU A 144 35.61 13.42 -9.85
C GLU A 144 36.81 14.00 -9.07
N SER A 145 36.87 13.82 -7.75
CA SER A 145 38.03 14.20 -6.92
C SER A 145 39.29 13.45 -7.38
N PHE A 146 39.17 12.14 -7.62
CA PHE A 146 40.29 11.34 -8.12
C PHE A 146 40.71 11.76 -9.54
N LYS A 147 39.74 12.08 -10.42
CA LYS A 147 40.03 12.59 -11.75
C LYS A 147 40.75 13.94 -11.71
N PHE A 148 40.31 14.88 -10.89
CA PHE A 148 40.99 16.16 -10.71
C PHE A 148 42.42 15.97 -10.24
N PHE A 149 42.65 15.11 -9.25
CA PHE A 149 43.99 14.78 -8.77
C PHE A 149 44.89 14.25 -9.90
N MET A 150 44.40 13.26 -10.65
CA MET A 150 45.18 12.66 -11.74
C MET A 150 45.43 13.66 -12.88
N GLN A 151 44.44 14.49 -13.21
CA GLN A 151 44.56 15.53 -14.24
C GLN A 151 45.60 16.58 -13.83
N PHE A 152 45.52 17.12 -12.61
CA PHE A 152 46.49 18.09 -12.11
C PHE A 152 47.91 17.51 -12.07
N ALA A 153 48.06 16.25 -11.64
CA ALA A 153 49.36 15.59 -11.62
C ALA A 153 49.96 15.44 -13.02
N GLN A 154 49.13 15.09 -14.02
CA GLN A 154 49.54 14.98 -15.42
C GLN A 154 49.88 16.35 -16.03
N ASP A 155 49.05 17.36 -15.80
CA ASP A 155 49.27 18.72 -16.33
C ASP A 155 50.57 19.32 -15.79
N ILE A 156 50.83 19.15 -14.49
CA ILE A 156 52.05 19.64 -13.85
C ILE A 156 53.28 18.86 -14.36
N GLY A 157 53.19 17.53 -14.45
CA GLY A 157 54.26 16.68 -14.96
C GLY A 157 54.58 16.90 -16.45
N GLY A 158 53.57 17.29 -17.24
CA GLY A 158 53.67 17.56 -18.68
C GLY A 158 54.02 19.01 -19.05
N SER A 159 54.08 19.92 -18.07
CA SER A 159 54.21 21.38 -18.26
C SER A 159 55.54 21.86 -18.86
N GLY A 160 56.48 20.97 -19.18
CA GLY A 160 57.81 21.31 -19.72
C GLY A 160 58.82 21.83 -18.68
N TYR A 161 58.36 22.10 -17.46
CA TYR A 161 59.23 22.42 -16.32
C TYR A 161 59.85 21.14 -15.72
N ARG A 162 61.08 21.21 -15.21
CA ARG A 162 61.73 20.09 -14.47
C ARG A 162 61.09 19.95 -13.09
N VAL A 163 59.90 19.37 -13.04
CA VAL A 163 59.18 19.05 -11.81
C VAL A 163 59.37 17.57 -11.50
N THR A 164 59.75 17.23 -10.27
CA THR A 164 59.81 15.83 -9.86
C THR A 164 58.40 15.25 -9.74
N LEU A 165 58.23 13.95 -9.98
CA LEU A 165 56.95 13.27 -9.81
C LEU A 165 56.32 13.53 -8.43
N LYS A 166 57.17 13.53 -7.38
CA LYS A 166 56.76 13.83 -6.01
C LYS A 166 56.16 15.24 -5.90
N THR A 167 56.84 16.24 -6.46
CA THR A 167 56.38 17.63 -6.44
C THR A 167 55.06 17.80 -7.21
N ALA A 168 54.91 17.14 -8.35
CA ALA A 168 53.66 17.17 -9.12
C ALA A 168 52.48 16.61 -8.32
N PHE A 169 52.66 15.46 -7.66
CA PHE A 169 51.63 14.88 -6.79
C PHE A 169 51.32 15.73 -5.55
N ASP A 170 52.34 16.34 -4.92
CA ASP A 170 52.12 17.22 -3.76
C ASP A 170 51.28 18.45 -4.14
N ILE A 171 51.56 19.07 -5.29
CA ILE A 171 50.79 20.22 -5.79
C ILE A 171 49.38 19.79 -6.20
N ALA A 172 49.25 18.69 -6.94
CA ALA A 172 47.95 18.13 -7.35
C ALA A 172 47.05 17.80 -6.15
N THR A 173 47.64 17.27 -5.06
CA THR A 173 46.92 17.00 -3.81
C THR A 173 46.34 18.29 -3.24
N ARG A 174 47.15 19.36 -3.12
CA ARG A 174 46.69 20.66 -2.58
C ARG A 174 45.61 21.31 -3.44
N MET A 175 45.77 21.24 -4.76
CA MET A 175 44.76 21.76 -5.70
C MET A 175 43.44 20.98 -5.60
N THR A 176 43.53 19.65 -5.52
CA THR A 176 42.34 18.79 -5.37
C THR A 176 41.62 19.09 -4.05
N VAL A 177 42.35 19.13 -2.93
CA VAL A 177 41.77 19.50 -1.62
C VAL A 177 41.11 20.87 -1.68
N GLY A 178 41.80 21.89 -2.23
CA GLY A 178 41.24 23.24 -2.32
C GLY A 178 39.97 23.38 -3.17
N VAL A 179 39.75 22.49 -4.13
CA VAL A 179 38.52 22.45 -4.94
C VAL A 179 37.41 21.64 -4.26
N ILE A 180 37.77 20.53 -3.62
CA ILE A 180 36.81 19.53 -3.12
C ILE A 180 36.35 19.83 -1.70
N GLU A 181 37.22 20.30 -0.82
CA GLU A 181 36.93 20.60 0.59
C GLU A 181 35.72 21.55 0.77
N PRO A 182 35.62 22.68 0.02
CA PRO A 182 34.46 23.57 0.16
C PRO A 182 33.12 22.93 -0.25
N ILE A 183 33.15 21.91 -1.09
CA ILE A 183 31.96 21.16 -1.53
C ILE A 183 31.58 20.15 -0.45
N PHE A 184 32.55 19.41 0.08
CA PHE A 184 32.33 18.44 1.16
C PHE A 184 31.85 19.10 2.45
N ASP A 185 32.32 20.30 2.78
CA ASP A 185 31.86 21.09 3.93
C ASP A 185 30.37 21.48 3.87
N LYS A 186 29.74 21.34 2.69
CA LYS A 186 28.30 21.58 2.49
C LYS A 186 27.45 20.32 2.58
N LEU A 187 28.07 19.14 2.67
CA LEU A 187 27.35 17.89 2.82
C LEU A 187 27.11 17.63 4.31
N ASP A 188 25.86 17.32 4.67
CA ASP A 188 25.48 16.91 6.02
C ASP A 188 25.60 15.38 6.15
N PRO A 189 26.55 14.84 6.94
CA PRO A 189 26.72 13.41 7.13
C PRO A 189 25.51 12.72 7.77
N VAL A 190 24.71 13.44 8.57
CA VAL A 190 23.51 12.88 9.22
C VAL A 190 22.47 12.54 8.17
N THR A 191 22.22 13.47 7.24
CA THR A 191 21.28 13.26 6.13
C THR A 191 21.65 12.02 5.31
N ILE A 192 22.93 11.89 4.92
CA ILE A 192 23.44 10.73 4.17
C ILE A 192 23.23 9.42 4.96
N GLY A 193 23.49 9.43 6.26
CA GLY A 193 23.34 8.25 7.12
C GLY A 193 21.88 7.82 7.30
N GLU A 194 20.96 8.78 7.41
CA GLU A 194 19.53 8.48 7.51
C GLU A 194 18.96 7.94 6.19
N ASP A 195 19.41 8.49 5.05
CA ASP A 195 19.03 8.04 3.70
C ASP A 195 19.41 6.58 3.49
N PHE A 196 20.68 6.26 3.78
CA PHE A 196 21.21 4.90 3.70
C PHE A 196 20.42 3.92 4.58
N ARG A 197 20.05 4.33 5.79
CA ARG A 197 19.25 3.51 6.70
C ARG A 197 17.85 3.28 6.14
N SER A 198 17.23 4.31 5.54
CA SER A 198 15.89 4.25 4.97
C SER A 198 15.83 3.33 3.74
N ASN A 199 16.82 3.40 2.85
CA ASN A 199 16.93 2.49 1.70
C ASN A 199 17.16 1.05 2.13
N ARG A 200 18.05 0.81 3.11
CA ARG A 200 18.23 -0.54 3.69
C ARG A 200 16.95 -1.07 4.33
N LEU A 201 16.16 -0.21 4.96
CA LEU A 201 14.88 -0.60 5.55
C LEU A 201 13.88 -1.03 4.46
N ALA A 202 13.71 -0.23 3.41
CA ALA A 202 12.86 -0.61 2.27
C ALA A 202 13.32 -1.90 1.60
N GLN A 203 14.62 -2.05 1.34
CA GLN A 203 15.19 -3.28 0.79
C GLN A 203 14.84 -4.47 1.69
N ALA A 204 15.09 -4.37 2.99
CA ALA A 204 14.83 -5.45 3.93
C ALA A 204 13.33 -5.79 4.05
N TYR A 205 12.43 -4.83 3.85
CA TYR A 205 10.99 -5.11 3.77
C TYR A 205 10.59 -5.74 2.45
N ALA A 206 11.12 -5.24 1.33
CA ALA A 206 10.85 -5.77 0.01
C ALA A 206 11.32 -7.22 -0.12
N GLU A 207 12.52 -7.56 0.37
CA GLU A 207 13.02 -8.93 0.42
C GLU A 207 12.07 -9.84 1.21
N ARG A 208 11.66 -9.42 2.42
CA ARG A 208 10.75 -10.21 3.25
C ARG A 208 9.39 -10.41 2.58
N LEU A 209 8.81 -9.36 1.98
CA LEU A 209 7.52 -9.45 1.28
C LEU A 209 7.63 -10.30 0.00
N GLY A 210 8.74 -10.15 -0.73
CA GLY A 210 9.05 -10.83 -1.97
C GLY A 210 9.22 -12.35 -1.81
N VAL A 211 9.67 -12.84 -0.66
CA VAL A 211 9.74 -14.28 -0.35
C VAL A 211 8.38 -14.96 -0.47
N HIS A 212 7.30 -14.29 -0.06
CA HIS A 212 5.95 -14.83 -0.11
C HIS A 212 5.31 -14.67 -1.49
N SER A 213 5.42 -13.48 -2.08
CA SER A 213 4.79 -13.22 -3.38
C SER A 213 5.48 -13.94 -4.54
N LYS A 214 6.81 -14.12 -4.46
CA LYS A 214 7.68 -14.64 -5.52
C LYS A 214 7.48 -13.96 -6.88
N ASN A 215 7.06 -12.69 -6.84
CA ASN A 215 6.64 -11.97 -8.03
C ASN A 215 7.76 -11.11 -8.63
N LEU A 216 8.84 -10.82 -7.91
CA LEU A 216 9.97 -10.08 -8.47
C LEU A 216 10.81 -10.94 -9.44
N VAL A 217 11.19 -10.35 -10.56
CA VAL A 217 12.13 -10.95 -11.52
C VAL A 217 13.53 -10.87 -10.96
N ARG A 218 14.21 -12.02 -10.91
CA ARG A 218 15.61 -12.10 -10.51
C ARG A 218 16.29 -13.14 -11.39
N THR A 219 17.28 -12.70 -12.14
CA THR A 219 18.11 -13.52 -13.03
C THR A 219 19.58 -13.32 -12.66
N ARG A 220 20.50 -13.97 -13.38
CA ARG A 220 21.94 -13.77 -13.14
C ARG A 220 22.41 -12.36 -13.56
N GLN A 221 21.70 -11.70 -14.47
CA GLN A 221 22.09 -10.41 -15.05
C GLN A 221 21.22 -9.25 -14.57
N PHE A 222 20.09 -9.53 -13.91
CA PHE A 222 19.10 -8.52 -13.56
C PHE A 222 18.43 -8.86 -12.23
N ASP A 223 18.43 -7.90 -11.31
CA ASP A 223 17.67 -7.94 -10.06
C ASP A 223 16.65 -6.80 -10.07
N ALA A 224 15.37 -7.15 -10.17
CA ALA A 224 14.30 -6.16 -10.21
C ALA A 224 14.22 -5.33 -8.92
N LEU A 225 14.63 -5.89 -7.77
CA LEU A 225 14.64 -5.14 -6.52
C LEU A 225 15.71 -4.06 -6.54
N GLU A 226 16.92 -4.40 -6.99
CA GLU A 226 18.01 -3.44 -7.17
C GLU A 226 17.59 -2.33 -8.16
N ASN A 227 16.98 -2.71 -9.28
CA ASN A 227 16.49 -1.74 -10.26
C ASN A 227 15.40 -0.81 -9.70
N LEU A 228 14.49 -1.33 -8.86
CA LEU A 228 13.48 -0.53 -8.18
C LEU A 228 14.06 0.43 -7.12
N LEU A 229 15.17 0.05 -6.48
CA LEU A 229 15.84 0.85 -5.45
C LEU A 229 16.74 1.94 -6.05
N SER A 230 17.51 1.63 -7.09
CA SER A 230 18.57 2.52 -7.60
C SER A 230 18.68 2.61 -9.13
N GLY A 231 17.86 1.85 -9.88
CA GLY A 231 17.92 1.80 -11.35
C GLY A 231 17.25 2.96 -12.07
N TYR A 232 16.49 3.82 -11.36
CA TYR A 232 15.72 4.91 -11.96
C TYR A 232 16.32 6.29 -11.63
N PRO A 233 16.31 7.24 -12.59
CA PRO A 233 17.01 8.52 -12.46
C PRO A 233 16.33 9.52 -11.53
N SER A 234 15.05 9.31 -11.20
CA SER A 234 14.31 10.21 -10.32
C SER A 234 13.20 9.48 -9.59
N HIS A 235 12.82 9.97 -8.42
CA HIS A 235 11.70 9.45 -7.66
C HIS A 235 10.34 9.61 -8.40
N GLY A 236 10.22 10.64 -9.24
CA GLY A 236 9.04 10.86 -10.07
C GLY A 236 8.96 9.94 -11.29
N PHE A 237 9.94 9.04 -11.48
CA PHE A 237 9.98 8.18 -12.65
C PHE A 237 8.71 7.32 -12.73
N VAL A 238 8.12 7.29 -13.93
CA VAL A 238 6.89 6.56 -14.20
C VAL A 238 7.26 5.16 -14.66
N ILE A 239 6.93 4.17 -13.83
CA ILE A 239 7.03 2.76 -14.17
C ILE A 239 5.65 2.35 -14.69
N ASP A 240 5.48 2.37 -16.01
CA ASP A 240 4.25 1.97 -16.67
C ASP A 240 4.04 0.44 -16.64
N ALA A 241 2.92 -0.04 -17.19
CA ALA A 241 2.64 -1.47 -17.24
C ALA A 241 3.66 -2.28 -18.07
N LYS A 242 4.33 -1.67 -19.06
CA LYS A 242 5.34 -2.35 -19.89
C LYS A 242 6.63 -2.53 -19.11
N GLU A 243 7.09 -1.49 -18.42
CA GLU A 243 8.25 -1.54 -17.54
C GLU A 243 7.98 -2.45 -16.33
N ALA A 244 6.79 -2.39 -15.74
CA ALA A 244 6.42 -3.29 -14.65
C ALA A 244 6.50 -4.77 -15.05
N ASN A 245 6.21 -5.12 -16.31
CA ASN A 245 6.36 -6.49 -16.82
C ASN A 245 7.83 -6.97 -16.91
N THR A 246 8.82 -6.08 -16.89
CA THR A 246 10.23 -6.46 -16.81
C THR A 246 10.68 -6.71 -15.36
N LEU A 247 10.02 -6.03 -14.41
CA LEU A 247 10.31 -6.09 -12.98
C LEU A 247 9.55 -7.21 -12.24
N PHE A 248 8.31 -7.48 -12.65
CA PHE A 248 7.43 -8.44 -12.00
C PHE A 248 7.04 -9.56 -12.97
N ARG A 249 6.91 -10.78 -12.44
CA ARG A 249 6.57 -11.99 -13.20
C ARG A 249 5.10 -12.04 -13.60
N ASN A 250 4.22 -11.56 -12.72
CA ASN A 250 2.76 -11.62 -12.85
C ASN A 250 2.20 -10.19 -12.90
N VAL A 251 2.27 -9.57 -14.08
CA VAL A 251 1.57 -8.33 -14.39
C VAL A 251 0.54 -8.61 -15.48
N HIS A 252 -0.68 -8.16 -15.25
CA HIS A 252 -1.80 -8.37 -16.14
C HIS A 252 -2.52 -7.05 -16.42
N PRO A 253 -3.15 -6.89 -17.59
CA PRO A 253 -4.15 -5.85 -17.75
C PRO A 253 -5.29 -6.09 -16.75
N VAL A 254 -5.96 -5.01 -16.34
CA VAL A 254 -7.22 -5.10 -15.60
C VAL A 254 -8.19 -6.03 -16.32
N ARG A 255 -8.90 -6.86 -15.54
CA ARG A 255 -9.85 -7.82 -16.10
C ARG A 255 -11.13 -7.10 -16.56
N PRO A 256 -11.74 -7.50 -17.69
CA PRO A 256 -12.98 -6.86 -18.19
C PRO A 256 -14.13 -6.83 -17.17
N GLU A 257 -14.18 -7.81 -16.27
CA GLU A 257 -15.18 -7.88 -15.19
C GLU A 257 -15.02 -6.75 -14.16
N MET A 258 -13.87 -6.06 -14.13
CA MET A 258 -13.60 -4.92 -13.25
C MET A 258 -13.97 -3.57 -13.87
N ASP A 259 -14.22 -3.48 -15.19
CA ASP A 259 -14.38 -2.20 -15.89
C ASP A 259 -15.52 -1.35 -15.32
N LYS A 260 -16.67 -1.98 -15.04
CA LYS A 260 -17.81 -1.28 -14.43
C LYS A 260 -17.49 -0.77 -13.02
N LEU A 261 -16.81 -1.57 -12.23
CA LEU A 261 -16.40 -1.20 -10.87
C LEU A 261 -15.44 -0.02 -10.90
N LEU A 262 -14.45 -0.05 -11.80
CA LEU A 262 -13.50 1.05 -11.97
C LEU A 262 -14.17 2.33 -12.45
N ALA A 263 -15.14 2.23 -13.37
CA ALA A 263 -15.92 3.39 -13.81
C ALA A 263 -16.72 4.02 -12.66
N LEU A 264 -17.28 3.20 -11.75
CA LEU A 264 -17.99 3.68 -10.56
C LEU A 264 -17.05 4.28 -9.51
N LEU A 265 -15.81 3.79 -9.40
CA LEU A 265 -14.80 4.36 -8.51
C LEU A 265 -14.23 5.68 -9.04
N GLY A 266 -14.23 5.87 -10.35
CA GLY A 266 -13.87 7.14 -10.99
C GLY A 266 -12.46 7.61 -10.63
N THR A 267 -12.33 8.85 -10.18
CA THR A 267 -11.03 9.45 -9.85
C THR A 267 -10.38 8.86 -8.61
N ASP A 268 -11.12 8.18 -7.73
CA ASP A 268 -10.57 7.60 -6.50
C ASP A 268 -9.63 6.40 -6.75
N VAL A 269 -9.60 5.83 -7.95
CA VAL A 269 -8.60 4.80 -8.34
C VAL A 269 -7.50 5.35 -9.24
N LEU A 270 -7.57 6.65 -9.56
CA LEU A 270 -6.65 7.32 -10.47
C LEU A 270 -5.73 8.29 -9.73
N LEU A 271 -6.30 9.13 -8.87
CA LEU A 271 -5.61 10.23 -8.20
C LEU A 271 -5.58 10.01 -6.69
N PRO A 272 -4.41 10.18 -6.05
CA PRO A 272 -4.26 9.93 -4.64
C PRO A 272 -4.84 11.07 -3.81
N ARG A 273 -5.49 10.69 -2.71
CA ARG A 273 -5.96 11.60 -1.67
C ARG A 273 -4.85 11.86 -0.68
N SER A 274 -4.75 13.09 -0.20
CA SER A 274 -3.71 13.47 0.77
C SER A 274 -4.23 14.43 1.82
N ARG A 275 -3.60 14.40 2.99
CA ARG A 275 -3.86 15.37 4.07
C ARG A 275 -3.53 16.79 3.60
N ARG A 276 -2.50 16.96 2.78
CA ARG A 276 -2.08 18.27 2.24
C ARG A 276 -3.20 18.95 1.45
N GLN A 277 -4.02 18.17 0.74
CA GLN A 277 -5.19 18.68 0.00
C GLN A 277 -6.47 18.77 0.85
N GLY A 278 -6.39 18.56 2.18
CA GLY A 278 -7.55 18.58 3.07
C GLY A 278 -8.50 17.39 2.88
N GLN A 279 -8.07 16.34 2.19
CA GLN A 279 -8.89 15.16 1.90
C GLN A 279 -8.68 14.08 2.97
N GLY A 280 -9.76 13.42 3.39
CA GLY A 280 -9.67 12.23 4.25
C GLY A 280 -9.35 10.95 3.48
N PRO A 281 -8.89 9.88 4.16
CA PRO A 281 -8.61 8.59 3.53
C PRO A 281 -9.88 7.95 2.98
N ARG A 282 -9.78 7.31 1.81
CA ARG A 282 -10.78 6.34 1.35
C ARG A 282 -10.22 4.94 1.56
N MET A 283 -10.73 4.26 2.58
CA MET A 283 -10.27 2.94 2.98
C MET A 283 -11.45 2.11 3.48
N GLU A 284 -11.92 1.16 2.66
CA GLU A 284 -13.11 0.38 2.95
C GLU A 284 -13.13 -0.94 2.15
N PHE A 285 -13.89 -1.92 2.64
CA PHE A 285 -14.33 -3.04 1.81
C PHE A 285 -15.46 -2.58 0.89
N MET A 286 -15.36 -2.89 -0.39
CA MET A 286 -16.39 -2.55 -1.36
C MET A 286 -17.50 -3.61 -1.43
N ASN A 287 -17.17 -4.85 -1.03
CA ASN A 287 -18.10 -5.98 -0.99
C ASN A 287 -18.53 -6.32 0.45
N ASP A 288 -19.70 -6.94 0.56
CA ASP A 288 -20.24 -7.45 1.82
C ASP A 288 -19.39 -8.61 2.36
N ASP A 289 -19.47 -8.81 3.68
CA ASP A 289 -18.81 -9.95 4.31
C ASP A 289 -19.43 -11.29 3.90
N PRO A 290 -18.66 -12.40 3.97
CA PRO A 290 -19.15 -13.71 3.57
C PRO A 290 -20.45 -14.13 4.29
N ILE A 291 -20.66 -13.67 5.52
CA ILE A 291 -21.82 -14.02 6.35
C ILE A 291 -23.07 -13.30 5.84
N THR A 292 -22.97 -11.99 5.61
CA THR A 292 -24.02 -11.13 5.08
C THR A 292 -24.36 -11.53 3.65
N ALA A 293 -23.36 -11.89 2.84
CA ALA A 293 -23.55 -12.42 1.49
C ALA A 293 -24.30 -13.76 1.46
N ALA A 294 -24.04 -14.64 2.44
CA ALA A 294 -24.77 -15.90 2.60
C ALA A 294 -26.23 -15.67 3.05
N GLN A 295 -26.47 -14.68 3.91
CA GLN A 295 -27.82 -14.32 4.36
C GLN A 295 -28.65 -13.64 3.27
N SER A 296 -28.03 -12.77 2.45
CA SER A 296 -28.72 -12.12 1.34
C SER A 296 -29.09 -13.12 0.25
N SER A 297 -28.19 -14.02 -0.14
CA SER A 297 -28.47 -15.08 -1.12
C SER A 297 -29.54 -16.08 -0.66
N ALA A 298 -29.60 -16.41 0.63
CA ALA A 298 -30.66 -17.22 1.21
C ALA A 298 -32.04 -16.52 1.16
N THR A 299 -32.05 -15.20 1.34
CA THR A 299 -33.29 -14.39 1.27
C THR A 299 -33.80 -14.27 -0.16
N THR A 300 -32.91 -14.14 -1.16
CA THR A 300 -33.30 -14.11 -2.58
C THR A 300 -33.81 -15.47 -3.07
N ALA A 301 -33.24 -16.57 -2.59
CA ALA A 301 -33.72 -17.93 -2.91
C ALA A 301 -35.06 -18.28 -2.25
N ALA A 302 -35.34 -17.75 -1.06
CA ALA A 302 -36.64 -17.86 -0.40
C ALA A 302 -37.73 -17.02 -1.10
N GLY A 303 -37.35 -15.90 -1.74
CA GLY A 303 -38.28 -15.05 -2.51
C GLY A 303 -38.68 -15.62 -3.87
N SER A 304 -37.89 -16.53 -4.45
CA SER A 304 -38.16 -17.13 -5.77
C SER A 304 -38.94 -18.46 -5.73
N THR A 305 -39.42 -18.90 -4.57
CA THR A 305 -40.18 -20.16 -4.40
C THR A 305 -41.60 -19.97 -3.86
N GLY A 306 -42.13 -18.74 -3.89
CA GLY A 306 -43.43 -18.39 -3.31
C GLY A 306 -44.42 -17.70 -4.26
N ALA A 307 -44.48 -18.09 -5.54
CA ALA A 307 -45.50 -17.56 -6.45
C ALA A 307 -45.78 -18.51 -7.63
N ASP A 308 -46.26 -19.73 -7.35
CA ASP A 308 -47.18 -20.43 -8.25
C ASP A 308 -47.63 -21.76 -7.64
N THR A 309 -48.91 -21.80 -7.23
CA THR A 309 -49.85 -22.95 -7.29
C THR A 309 -50.93 -22.83 -6.22
N LEU A 310 -51.90 -21.93 -6.41
CA LEU A 310 -53.23 -22.11 -5.82
C LEU A 310 -54.31 -21.59 -6.76
N ARG A 311 -54.74 -22.44 -7.70
CA ARG A 311 -56.10 -22.36 -8.27
C ARG A 311 -56.68 -23.75 -8.54
N SER A 312 -57.88 -23.92 -7.98
CA SER A 312 -58.96 -24.87 -8.27
C SER A 312 -58.75 -26.37 -8.06
N ALA A 313 -59.43 -26.91 -7.03
CA ALA A 313 -60.50 -27.89 -7.24
C ALA A 313 -61.38 -28.02 -5.98
N SER A 314 -62.67 -27.78 -6.14
CA SER A 314 -63.73 -28.04 -5.18
C SER A 314 -64.21 -29.49 -5.30
N ARG A 315 -64.38 -30.20 -4.17
CA ARG A 315 -65.52 -31.13 -3.90
C ARG A 315 -65.43 -31.81 -2.52
N SER A 316 -66.36 -31.40 -1.64
CA SER A 316 -67.33 -32.23 -0.87
C SER A 316 -66.89 -33.36 0.09
N ARG A 317 -67.25 -33.15 1.38
CA ARG A 317 -67.73 -34.10 2.43
C ARG A 317 -66.69 -35.12 2.95
N LYS A 318 -66.59 -35.48 4.25
CA LYS A 318 -67.52 -35.51 5.40
C LYS A 318 -66.68 -35.80 6.68
N GLY A 319 -67.15 -35.39 7.87
CA GLY A 319 -66.95 -36.15 9.12
C GLY A 319 -66.01 -35.60 10.20
N SER A 320 -66.62 -35.11 11.30
CA SER A 320 -66.26 -35.29 12.74
C SER A 320 -64.79 -35.43 13.16
N GLY A 321 -64.24 -34.73 14.16
CA GLY A 321 -64.82 -33.94 15.24
C GLY A 321 -63.76 -33.75 16.35
N LYS A 322 -64.10 -32.90 17.33
CA LYS A 322 -63.48 -32.68 18.65
C LYS A 322 -62.12 -31.95 18.74
N ARG A 323 -62.25 -30.66 19.11
CA ARG A 323 -61.41 -29.92 20.07
C ARG A 323 -61.72 -30.40 21.51
N PRO A 324 -60.83 -30.23 22.51
CA PRO A 324 -60.60 -28.94 23.20
C PRO A 324 -59.09 -28.64 23.39
N ALA A 325 -58.60 -27.39 23.37
CA ALA A 325 -58.76 -26.27 24.32
C ALA A 325 -58.10 -26.51 25.70
N ASN A 326 -56.98 -25.82 25.94
CA ASN A 326 -56.62 -25.09 27.18
C ASN A 326 -55.31 -24.32 26.90
N THR A 327 -55.23 -22.97 27.01
CA THR A 327 -54.98 -22.14 28.23
C THR A 327 -53.76 -22.62 29.02
N ALA A 328 -52.88 -21.78 29.58
CA ALA A 328 -52.79 -20.34 29.76
C ALA A 328 -51.42 -20.05 30.44
N GLU A 329 -50.92 -18.81 30.32
CA GLU A 329 -50.18 -18.08 31.37
C GLU A 329 -48.81 -18.63 31.86
N ARG A 330 -47.83 -17.90 32.38
CA ARG A 330 -47.61 -16.49 32.78
C ARG A 330 -46.14 -16.31 33.21
N SER A 331 -45.70 -15.05 33.19
CA SER A 331 -44.77 -14.35 34.13
C SER A 331 -43.38 -14.94 34.39
N GLY A 332 -42.30 -14.17 34.18
CA GLY A 332 -41.77 -13.19 35.16
C GLY A 332 -40.49 -13.79 35.76
N GLU A 333 -39.39 -13.13 36.12
CA GLU A 333 -39.05 -11.75 36.49
C GLU A 333 -37.51 -11.65 36.43
N LYS A 334 -36.99 -10.44 36.16
CA LYS A 334 -35.69 -9.99 36.73
C LYS A 334 -35.99 -9.37 38.11
N PRO A 335 -35.00 -9.20 39.01
CA PRO A 335 -34.35 -7.88 39.07
C PRO A 335 -32.87 -7.87 39.53
N ALA A 336 -32.32 -6.65 39.45
CA ALA A 336 -30.95 -6.16 39.64
C ALA A 336 -30.47 -6.03 41.11
N LEU A 337 -29.32 -5.32 41.29
CA LEU A 337 -28.70 -4.68 42.49
C LEU A 337 -27.41 -5.38 42.99
N VAL A 338 -26.28 -4.78 43.41
CA VAL A 338 -25.79 -3.44 43.89
C VAL A 338 -24.24 -3.42 43.66
N ALA A 339 -23.54 -2.39 43.16
CA ALA A 339 -22.96 -1.16 43.75
C ALA A 339 -21.96 -1.27 44.94
N ASN A 340 -21.02 -0.30 44.96
CA ASN A 340 -20.01 0.11 45.98
C ASN A 340 -18.60 -0.50 45.88
N GLY A 341 -17.49 0.26 46.01
CA GLY A 341 -17.33 1.65 46.44
C GLY A 341 -15.87 2.15 46.37
N ALA A 342 -15.72 3.43 46.68
CA ALA A 342 -14.55 4.30 46.60
C ALA A 342 -13.36 3.98 47.54
N LYS A 343 -12.15 4.46 47.22
CA LYS A 343 -11.43 5.48 48.02
C LYS A 343 -10.08 5.92 47.43
N GLU A 344 -9.80 7.20 47.65
CA GLU A 344 -8.62 8.00 47.31
C GLU A 344 -7.38 7.67 48.16
N GLY A 345 -6.19 8.04 47.66
CA GLY A 345 -4.93 8.15 48.43
C GLY A 345 -3.82 8.85 47.64
N LYS A 346 -3.38 10.02 48.12
CA LYS A 346 -2.44 11.00 47.54
C LYS A 346 -0.93 10.61 47.67
N PRO A 347 0.01 11.38 47.08
CA PRO A 347 1.36 10.95 46.67
C PRO A 347 2.49 11.28 47.67
N GLY A 348 3.65 10.62 47.52
CA GLY A 348 4.87 10.84 48.33
C GLY A 348 6.18 10.94 47.52
N THR A 349 6.76 12.14 47.52
CA THR A 349 8.18 12.51 47.75
C THR A 349 9.38 11.81 47.09
N ARG A 350 10.02 12.58 46.18
CA ARG A 350 11.45 13.00 46.03
C ARG A 350 12.63 12.31 46.77
N ARG A 351 13.78 12.35 46.07
CA ARG A 351 15.23 12.14 46.39
C ARG A 351 15.72 10.73 46.01
N THR A 352 16.81 10.54 45.29
CA THR A 352 18.06 11.32 45.06
C THR A 352 18.51 11.29 43.61
#